data_AF-A0A2E3P8I4-F1
#
_entry.id   AF-A0A2E3P8I4-F1
#
_cell.length_a   1.000
_cell.length_b   1.000
_cell.length_c   1.000
_cell.angle_alpha   90.00
_cell.angle_beta   90.00
_cell.angle_gamma   90.00
#
_symmetry.space_group_name_H-M   'P 1'
#
loop_
_entity.id
_entity.type
_entity.pdbx_description
1 polymer ?
#
loop_
_entity_poly.entity_id
_entity_poly.type
_entity_poly.pdbx_seq_one_letter_code
_entity_poly.pdbx_strand_id
1 'polypeptide(L)'
;MYEVFNVGETILLDGSPLSLVTPAGVEGWIEKGISHSYRYDQVRDPLDGKMKYRCLYEKDGTDVPFVLVNDPDEGDGRVILFDSLPESVH
;
A
#
# COMPACT_ATOMS: atom_id res chain seq x y z
N MET A 1 -7.80 -12.68 -13.93
CA MET A 1 -8.46 -12.14 -12.72
C MET A 1 -7.34 -12.01 -11.71
N TYR A 2 -6.93 -10.79 -11.39
CA TYR A 2 -5.84 -10.57 -10.43
C TYR A 2 -6.43 -10.71 -9.02
N GLU A 3 -6.34 -11.92 -8.45
CA GLU A 3 -6.77 -12.19 -7.09
C GLU A 3 -5.74 -11.57 -6.13
N VAL A 4 -6.16 -10.55 -5.37
CA VAL A 4 -5.35 -9.98 -4.29
C VAL A 4 -5.45 -10.93 -3.11
N PHE A 5 -4.34 -11.61 -2.79
CA PHE A 5 -4.24 -12.41 -1.57
C PHE A 5 -3.90 -11.49 -0.37
N ASN A 6 -4.09 -11.95 0.87
CA ASN A 6 -4.07 -11.12 2.11
C ASN A 6 -5.20 -10.07 2.23
N VAL A 7 -6.42 -10.42 1.84
CA VAL A 7 -7.62 -9.58 2.04
C VAL A 7 -8.11 -9.62 3.48
N GLY A 8 -8.26 -8.44 4.09
CA GLY A 8 -8.62 -8.21 5.49
C GLY A 8 -8.39 -6.75 5.89
N GLU A 9 -7.99 -6.49 7.13
CA GLU A 9 -7.65 -5.13 7.63
C GLU A 9 -6.54 -4.44 6.81
N THR A 10 -5.67 -5.21 6.15
CA THR A 10 -4.57 -4.75 5.30
C THR A 10 -4.99 -3.87 4.13
N ILE A 11 -6.22 -4.00 3.63
CA ILE A 11 -6.78 -3.18 2.53
C ILE A 11 -7.90 -2.25 2.99
N LEU A 12 -8.15 -2.17 4.30
CA LEU A 12 -9.16 -1.30 4.89
C LEU A 12 -8.50 -0.19 5.71
N LEU A 13 -9.05 1.01 5.64
CA LEU A 13 -8.75 2.13 6.53
C LEU A 13 -10.05 2.56 7.20
N ASP A 14 -10.13 2.43 8.52
CA ASP A 14 -11.34 2.70 9.31
C ASP A 14 -12.59 1.98 8.77
N GLY A 15 -12.41 0.75 8.29
CA GLY A 15 -13.48 -0.07 7.69
C GLY A 15 -13.83 0.29 6.23
N SER A 16 -13.23 1.32 5.66
CA SER A 16 -13.41 1.70 4.25
C SER A 16 -12.33 1.10 3.35
N PRO A 17 -12.66 0.66 2.13
CA PRO A 17 -11.68 0.09 1.21
C PRO A 17 -10.69 1.14 0.72
N LEU A 18 -9.42 0.75 0.65
CA LEU A 18 -8.34 1.53 0.06
C LEU A 18 -8.24 1.26 -1.45
N SER A 19 -7.74 2.26 -2.18
CA SER A 19 -7.29 2.03 -3.55
C SER A 19 -5.97 1.26 -3.57
N LEU A 20 -5.62 0.61 -4.67
CA LEU A 20 -4.37 -0.15 -4.78
C LEU A 20 -3.37 0.60 -5.67
N VAL A 21 -2.10 0.58 -5.31
CA VAL A 21 -1.02 1.10 -6.14
C VAL A 21 0.21 0.18 -6.06
N THR A 22 0.85 -0.06 -7.21
CA THR A 22 2.13 -0.78 -7.28
C THR A 22 3.30 0.20 -7.20
N PRO A 23 4.54 -0.25 -6.90
CA PRO A 23 5.73 0.60 -7.01
C PRO A 23 5.85 1.31 -8.36
N ALA A 24 5.62 0.60 -9.47
CA ALA A 24 5.61 1.18 -10.81
C ALA A 24 4.50 2.25 -10.99
N GLY A 25 3.34 2.06 -10.34
CA GLY A 25 2.28 3.07 -10.31
C GLY A 25 2.70 4.36 -9.60
N VAL A 26 3.43 4.25 -8.49
CA VAL A 26 4.00 5.38 -7.76
C VAL A 26 5.11 6.06 -8.58
N GLU A 27 6.01 5.30 -9.20
CA GLU A 27 7.04 5.83 -10.12
C GLU A 27 6.40 6.64 -11.25
N GLY A 28 5.32 6.12 -11.85
CA GLY A 28 4.56 6.84 -12.87
C GLY A 28 3.91 8.14 -12.38
N TRP A 29 3.66 8.30 -11.08
CA TRP A 29 3.23 9.58 -10.50
C TRP A 29 4.40 10.55 -10.36
N ILE A 30 5.55 10.07 -9.89
CA ILE A 30 6.79 10.85 -9.77
C ILE A 30 7.22 11.40 -11.14
N GLU A 31 7.27 10.54 -12.16
CA GLU A 31 7.66 10.93 -13.52
C GLU A 31 6.75 12.00 -14.13
N LYS A 32 5.46 11.97 -13.78
CA LYS A 32 4.46 12.94 -14.24
C LYS A 32 4.40 14.20 -13.38
N GLY A 33 5.23 14.32 -12.35
CA GLY A 33 5.21 15.43 -11.40
C GLY A 33 3.89 15.54 -10.63
N ILE A 34 3.18 14.41 -10.45
CA ILE A 34 1.95 14.37 -9.67
C ILE A 34 2.34 14.44 -8.19
N SER A 35 1.88 15.48 -7.51
CA SER A 35 2.06 15.64 -6.07
C SER A 35 1.34 14.51 -5.31
N HIS A 36 2.09 13.92 -4.38
CA HIS A 36 1.62 12.85 -3.51
C HIS A 36 2.45 12.86 -2.22
N SER A 37 1.88 12.29 -1.16
CA SER A 37 2.56 12.03 0.10
C SER A 37 2.39 10.56 0.48
N TYR A 38 3.14 10.11 1.49
CA TYR A 38 2.98 8.78 2.03
C TYR A 38 3.11 8.78 3.55
N ARG A 39 2.47 7.80 4.18
CA ARG A 39 2.55 7.53 5.62
C ARG A 39 2.48 6.04 5.88
N TYR A 40 2.93 5.63 7.05
CA TYR A 40 2.80 4.25 7.51
C TYR A 40 1.80 4.16 8.66
N ASP A 41 0.96 3.14 8.63
CA ASP A 41 0.18 2.69 9.78
C ASP A 41 0.44 1.21 10.04
N GLN A 42 0.00 0.71 11.20
CA GLN A 42 0.16 -0.70 11.55
C GLN A 42 -1.13 -1.47 11.29
N VAL A 43 -1.00 -2.64 10.71
CA VAL A 43 -2.07 -3.61 10.49
C VAL A 43 -1.63 -4.98 10.97
N ARG A 44 -2.59 -5.83 11.31
CA ARG A 44 -2.31 -7.23 11.63
C ARG A 44 -2.15 -8.01 10.34
N ASP A 45 -0.98 -8.62 10.13
CA ASP A 45 -0.75 -9.49 8.99
C ASP A 45 -1.65 -10.75 9.12
N PRO A 46 -2.53 -11.04 8.13
CA PRO A 46 -3.39 -12.21 8.19
C PRO A 46 -2.64 -13.55 8.11
N LEU A 47 -1.36 -13.56 7.68
CA LEU A 47 -0.58 -14.78 7.53
C LEU A 47 0.05 -15.26 8.83
N ASP A 48 0.63 -14.35 9.61
CA ASP A 48 1.36 -14.68 10.84
C ASP A 48 0.75 -14.05 12.10
N GLY A 49 -0.26 -13.18 11.94
CA GLY A 49 -0.94 -12.50 13.02
C GLY A 49 -0.12 -11.43 13.73
N LYS A 50 1.05 -11.05 13.21
CA LYS A 50 1.91 -10.01 13.79
C LYS A 50 1.48 -8.62 13.32
N MET A 51 1.75 -7.61 14.15
CA MET A 51 1.62 -6.21 13.73
C MET A 51 2.77 -5.88 12.78
N LYS A 52 2.43 -5.39 11.58
CA LYS A 52 3.37 -4.93 10.57
C LYS A 52 2.92 -3.58 10.05
N TYR A 53 3.85 -2.84 9.45
CA TYR A 53 3.55 -1.57 8.83
C TYR A 53 3.11 -1.78 7.38
N ARG A 54 2.11 -1.04 6.91
CA ARG A 54 1.82 -0.88 5.48
C ARG A 54 2.07 0.56 5.08
N CYS A 55 2.37 0.80 3.80
CA CYS A 55 2.50 2.14 3.25
C CYS A 55 1.19 2.59 2.63
N LEU A 56 0.73 3.79 2.98
CA LEU A 56 -0.42 4.46 2.42
C LEU A 56 0.01 5.72 1.70
N TYR A 57 -0.38 5.87 0.44
CA TYR A 57 -0.14 7.04 -0.39
C TYR A 57 -1.40 7.90 -0.47
N GLU A 58 -1.21 9.20 -0.35
CA GLU A 58 -2.26 10.21 -0.59
C GLU A 58 -1.85 10.99 -1.83
N LYS A 59 -2.70 10.96 -2.85
CA LYS A 59 -2.45 11.59 -4.15
C LYS A 59 -3.36 12.79 -4.32
N ASP A 60 -2.81 13.91 -4.79
CA ASP A 60 -3.61 15.11 -5.01
C ASP A 60 -4.74 14.86 -6.01
N GLY A 61 -5.94 15.33 -5.66
CA GLY A 61 -7.16 15.14 -6.45
C GLY A 61 -7.86 13.79 -6.25
N THR A 62 -7.48 13.01 -5.23
CA THR A 62 -8.18 11.78 -4.84
C THR A 62 -8.56 11.79 -3.37
N ASP A 63 -9.79 11.37 -3.05
CA ASP A 63 -10.31 11.37 -1.68
C ASP A 63 -9.95 10.09 -0.91
N VAL A 64 -9.55 9.03 -1.62
CA VAL A 64 -9.29 7.70 -1.05
C VAL A 64 -7.78 7.42 -1.13
N PRO A 65 -7.12 7.13 0.00
CA PRO A 65 -5.70 6.74 -0.01
C PRO A 65 -5.47 5.42 -0.75
N PHE A 66 -4.24 5.25 -1.23
CA PHE A 66 -3.78 4.05 -1.92
C PHE A 66 -2.90 3.22 -0.99
N VAL A 67 -3.12 1.92 -0.88
CA VAL A 67 -2.18 1.00 -0.22
C VAL A 67 -1.20 0.44 -1.25
N LEU A 68 0.08 0.35 -0.85
CA LEU A 68 1.12 -0.23 -1.68
C LEU A 68 0.97 -1.76 -1.75
N VAL A 69 0.88 -2.29 -2.97
CA VAL A 69 0.80 -3.73 -3.26
C VAL A 69 1.94 -4.15 -4.20
N ASN A 70 2.33 -5.42 -4.14
CA ASN A 70 3.23 -6.00 -5.14
C ASN A 70 2.59 -5.97 -6.52
N ASP A 71 3.42 -5.87 -7.54
CA ASP A 71 2.95 -6.04 -8.91
C ASP A 71 2.36 -7.46 -9.08
N PRO A 72 1.14 -7.61 -9.61
CA PRO A 72 0.53 -8.92 -9.77
C PRO A 72 1.21 -9.78 -10.85
N ASP A 73 2.03 -9.20 -11.73
CA ASP A 73 2.80 -9.95 -12.73
C ASP A 73 4.16 -10.42 -12.17
N GLU A 74 4.71 -9.73 -11.16
CA GLU A 74 5.98 -10.09 -10.49
C GLU A 74 5.81 -10.75 -9.11
N GLY A 75 4.60 -10.72 -8.57
CA GLY A 75 4.24 -11.24 -7.26
C GLY A 75 2.79 -11.73 -7.20
N ASP A 76 2.23 -11.82 -6.00
CA ASP A 76 0.90 -12.36 -5.75
C ASP A 76 -0.16 -11.28 -5.45
N GLY A 77 0.12 -10.04 -5.86
CA GLY A 77 -0.78 -8.90 -5.71
C GLY A 77 -1.06 -8.51 -4.25
N ARG A 78 -0.26 -8.97 -3.28
CA ARG A 78 -0.45 -8.70 -1.85
C ARG A 78 -0.01 -7.29 -1.47
N VAL A 79 -0.62 -6.77 -0.41
CA VAL A 79 -0.12 -5.58 0.31
C VAL A 79 1.31 -5.83 0.78
N ILE A 80 2.20 -4.87 0.51
CA ILE A 80 3.58 -4.89 1.00
C ILE A 80 3.57 -4.52 2.48
N LEU A 81 4.02 -5.44 3.33
CA LEU A 81 4.09 -5.28 4.78
C LEU A 81 5.55 -5.26 5.25
N PHE A 82 5.86 -4.36 6.18
CA PHE A 82 7.19 -4.17 6.75
C PHE A 82 7.20 -4.55 8.24
N ASP A 83 8.18 -5.34 8.66
CA ASP A 83 8.32 -5.75 10.07
C ASP A 83 8.72 -4.59 11.00
N SER A 84 9.35 -3.55 10.45
CA SER A 84 9.69 -2.29 11.14
C SER A 84 9.30 -1.10 10.28
N LEU A 85 9.11 0.07 10.92
CA LEU A 85 8.89 1.31 10.18
C LEU A 85 10.12 1.55 9.28
N PRO A 86 9.95 1.67 7.94
CA PRO A 86 11.07 1.95 7.07
C PRO A 86 11.68 3.30 7.45
N GLU A 87 12.99 3.34 7.66
CA GLU A 87 13.70 4.61 7.80
C GLU A 87 13.58 5.34 6.46
N SER A 88 12.99 6.54 6.47
CA SER A 88 12.89 7.36 5.27
C SER A 88 14.29 7.63 4.76
N VAL A 89 14.61 7.15 3.56
CA VAL A 89 15.84 7.55 2.87
C VAL A 89 15.58 8.97 2.36
N HIS A 90 16.13 9.96 3.06
CA HIS A 90 16.15 11.36 2.63
C HIS A 90 17.12 11.56 1.47
#